data_AF-A0A8B6BUR4-F1
#
_entry.id   AF-A0A8B6BUR4-F1
#
_cell.length_a   1.000
_cell.length_b   1.000
_cell.length_c   1.000
_cell.angle_alpha   90.00
_cell.angle_beta   90.00
_cell.angle_gamma   90.00
#
_symmetry.space_group_name_H-M   'P 1'
#
loop_
_entity.id
_entity.type
_entity.pdbx_description
1 polymer ?
#
loop_
_entity_poly.entity_id
_entity_poly.type
_entity_poly.pdbx_seq_one_letter_code
_entity_poly.pdbx_strand_id
1 'polypeptide(L)'
;MSKHHKVMSIHDYQNLPEYMLNIKNNCEDHDLKYELFCSFHDCACCMKCIKDKHDNCKGLVPLGDVVGNIKSSAFVSKVETDLVNLLENLKTIKLFFSENLSALEKQKTEAITRVHTMRRSINYHLDKLEESLLNDISSEFSKLQETIGNLKREIDNKN
;
A
#
# COMPACT_ATOMS: atom_id res chain seq x y z
N MET A 1 -15.02 -11.28 -50.55
CA MET A 1 -15.23 -11.97 -49.26
C MET A 1 -14.22 -11.45 -48.25
N SER A 2 -14.69 -10.76 -47.21
CA SER A 2 -13.87 -10.06 -46.20
C SER A 2 -13.21 -11.07 -45.24
N LYS A 3 -11.87 -11.10 -45.18
CA LYS A 3 -11.08 -12.13 -44.48
C LYS A 3 -10.39 -11.67 -43.18
N HIS A 4 -10.87 -10.63 -42.49
CA HIS A 4 -10.20 -10.15 -41.27
C HIS A 4 -11.18 -9.73 -40.17
N HIS A 5 -11.93 -10.68 -39.61
CA HIS A 5 -12.63 -10.49 -38.33
C HIS A 5 -11.82 -11.15 -37.22
N LYS A 6 -11.43 -10.38 -36.20
CA LYS A 6 -10.79 -10.89 -34.99
C LYS A 6 -11.87 -11.06 -33.93
N VAL A 7 -12.10 -12.29 -33.47
CA VAL A 7 -13.10 -12.62 -32.46
C VAL A 7 -12.48 -12.45 -31.07
N MET A 8 -13.20 -11.83 -30.14
CA MET A 8 -12.79 -11.66 -28.74
C MET A 8 -13.83 -12.26 -27.80
N SER A 9 -13.43 -12.63 -26.57
CA SER A 9 -14.37 -13.17 -25.59
C SER A 9 -15.27 -12.05 -25.02
N ILE A 10 -16.50 -12.42 -24.61
CA ILE A 10 -17.43 -11.47 -23.99
C ILE A 10 -16.86 -10.91 -22.68
N HIS A 11 -16.12 -11.74 -21.93
CA HIS A 11 -15.46 -11.31 -20.70
C HIS A 11 -14.43 -10.22 -20.95
N ASP A 12 -13.58 -10.39 -21.97
CA ASP A 12 -12.58 -9.38 -22.32
C ASP A 12 -13.23 -8.09 -22.82
N TYR A 13 -14.33 -8.20 -23.58
CA TYR A 13 -15.09 -7.04 -24.05
C TYR A 13 -15.66 -6.20 -22.90
N GLN A 14 -16.18 -6.86 -21.86
CA GLN A 14 -16.73 -6.18 -20.67
C GLN A 14 -15.66 -5.46 -19.83
N ASN A 15 -14.40 -5.90 -19.92
CA ASN A 15 -13.28 -5.31 -19.21
C ASN A 15 -12.54 -4.24 -20.03
N LEU A 16 -12.98 -3.94 -21.26
CA LEU A 16 -12.39 -2.87 -22.05
C LEU A 16 -12.72 -1.51 -21.41
N PRO A 17 -11.73 -0.61 -21.32
CA PRO A 17 -12.01 0.77 -20.95
C PRO A 17 -13.04 1.40 -21.91
N GLU A 18 -13.96 2.20 -21.36
CA GLU A 18 -15.06 2.82 -22.13
C GLU A 18 -14.58 3.61 -23.35
N TYR A 19 -13.42 4.27 -23.25
CA TYR A 19 -12.82 5.00 -24.37
C TYR A 19 -12.44 4.09 -25.55
N MET A 20 -12.13 2.80 -25.31
CA MET A 20 -11.83 1.84 -26.38
C MET A 20 -13.09 1.41 -27.15
N LEU A 21 -14.26 1.44 -26.50
CA LEU A 21 -15.54 1.13 -27.12
C LEU A 21 -16.01 2.26 -28.06
N ASN A 22 -15.53 3.48 -27.81
CA ASN A 22 -15.89 4.69 -28.55
C ASN A 22 -14.89 5.06 -29.66
N ILE A 23 -13.91 4.19 -29.97
CA ILE A 23 -12.96 4.45 -31.07
C ILE A 23 -13.72 4.38 -32.40
N LYS A 24 -13.91 5.55 -33.03
CA LYS A 24 -14.50 5.64 -34.37
C LYS A 24 -13.49 5.16 -35.41
N ASN A 25 -13.93 4.26 -36.28
CA ASN A 25 -13.14 3.81 -37.43
C ASN A 25 -13.31 4.71 -38.68
N ASN A 26 -14.14 5.74 -38.56
CA ASN A 26 -14.52 6.64 -39.64
C ASN A 26 -14.02 8.06 -39.37
N CYS A 27 -13.68 8.76 -40.45
CA CYS A 27 -13.32 10.17 -40.48
C CYS A 27 -14.49 11.04 -40.04
N GLU A 28 -14.23 11.97 -39.12
CA GLU A 28 -15.27 12.83 -38.56
C GLU A 28 -15.84 13.82 -39.58
N ASP A 29 -15.00 14.30 -40.50
CA ASP A 29 -15.38 15.29 -41.52
C ASP A 29 -16.16 14.68 -42.70
N HIS A 30 -15.92 13.39 -42.98
CA HIS A 30 -16.33 12.77 -44.24
C HIS A 30 -17.11 11.46 -44.08
N ASP A 31 -17.21 10.93 -42.86
CA ASP A 31 -17.79 9.62 -42.52
C ASP A 31 -17.26 8.45 -43.38
N LEU A 32 -16.02 8.59 -43.87
CA LEU A 32 -15.31 7.58 -44.64
C LEU A 32 -14.29 6.87 -43.75
N LYS A 33 -14.07 5.58 -43.96
CA LYS A 33 -13.10 4.79 -43.19
C LYS A 33 -11.69 5.38 -43.27
N TYR A 34 -10.97 5.35 -42.16
CA TYR A 34 -9.52 5.63 -42.16
C TYR A 34 -8.76 4.48 -42.83
N GLU A 35 -7.98 4.80 -43.86
CA GLU A 35 -7.24 3.81 -44.65
C GLU A 35 -5.75 4.13 -44.76
N LEU A 36 -5.39 5.41 -44.62
CA LEU A 36 -4.04 5.91 -44.80
C LEU A 36 -3.61 6.69 -43.56
N PHE A 37 -2.31 6.84 -43.38
CA PHE A 37 -1.69 7.59 -42.30
C PHE A 37 -0.72 8.60 -42.90
N CYS A 38 -0.82 9.84 -42.44
CA CYS A 38 0.08 10.92 -42.85
C CYS A 38 1.20 11.07 -41.82
N SER A 39 2.42 10.67 -42.16
CA SER A 39 3.58 10.77 -41.26
C SER A 39 4.00 12.20 -40.95
N PHE A 40 3.64 13.18 -41.79
CA PHE A 40 3.94 14.59 -41.53
C PHE A 40 3.03 15.21 -40.48
N HIS A 41 1.77 14.80 -40.45
CA HIS A 41 0.76 15.32 -39.53
C HIS A 41 0.46 14.36 -38.38
N ASP A 42 1.14 13.20 -38.36
CA ASP A 42 1.00 12.13 -37.37
C ASP A 42 -0.47 11.71 -37.14
N CYS A 43 -1.24 11.58 -38.23
CA CYS A 43 -2.69 11.35 -38.15
C CYS A 43 -3.23 10.36 -39.19
N ALA A 44 -4.33 9.70 -38.84
CA ALA A 44 -5.07 8.82 -39.75
C ALA A 44 -5.98 9.63 -40.68
N CYS A 45 -6.02 9.25 -41.96
CA CYS A 45 -6.73 9.95 -43.02
C CYS A 45 -7.64 9.02 -43.82
N CYS A 46 -8.81 9.52 -44.22
CA CYS A 46 -9.61 8.90 -45.29
C CYS A 46 -9.16 9.44 -46.67
N MET A 47 -9.60 8.78 -47.74
CA MET A 47 -9.24 9.16 -49.12
C MET A 47 -9.63 10.60 -49.50
N LYS A 48 -10.68 11.15 -48.87
CA LYS A 48 -11.12 12.52 -49.14
C LYS A 48 -10.26 13.56 -48.42
N CYS A 49 -9.86 13.32 -47.17
CA CYS A 49 -8.91 14.17 -46.45
C CYS A 49 -7.59 14.33 -47.22
N ILE A 50 -7.17 13.30 -47.94
CA ILE A 50 -5.95 13.38 -48.74
C ILE A 50 -6.07 14.39 -49.86
N LYS A 51 -7.19 14.40 -50.58
CA LYS A 51 -7.41 15.35 -51.67
C LYS A 51 -7.62 16.77 -51.15
N ASP A 52 -8.29 16.92 -50.01
CA ASP A 52 -8.73 18.22 -49.53
C ASP A 52 -7.67 18.93 -48.67
N LYS A 53 -6.92 18.19 -47.85
CA LYS A 53 -6.03 18.73 -46.81
C LYS A 53 -4.60 18.22 -46.88
N HIS A 54 -4.34 17.10 -47.57
CA HIS A 54 -3.02 16.46 -47.60
C HIS A 54 -2.48 16.18 -49.01
N ASP A 55 -2.93 16.91 -50.05
CA ASP A 55 -2.61 16.57 -51.45
C ASP A 55 -1.10 16.66 -51.75
N ASN A 56 -0.41 17.54 -51.04
CA ASN A 56 1.02 17.80 -51.15
C ASN A 56 1.86 17.02 -50.11
N CYS A 57 1.23 16.17 -49.28
CA CYS A 57 1.94 15.38 -48.28
C CYS A 57 2.66 14.19 -48.91
N LYS A 58 3.99 14.15 -48.82
CA LYS A 58 4.82 13.07 -49.41
C LYS A 58 4.92 11.80 -48.57
N GLY A 59 4.30 11.78 -47.40
CA GLY A 59 4.48 10.74 -46.36
C GLY A 59 3.17 10.04 -46.05
N LEU A 60 2.43 9.64 -47.08
CA LEU A 60 1.19 8.89 -46.94
C LEU A 60 1.49 7.40 -47.04
N VAL A 61 1.17 6.65 -45.99
CA VAL A 61 1.39 5.20 -45.91
C VAL A 61 0.09 4.49 -45.55
N PRO A 62 -0.12 3.23 -45.98
CA PRO A 62 -1.26 2.43 -45.54
C PRO A 62 -1.31 2.33 -44.02
N LEU A 63 -2.47 2.64 -43.45
CA LEU A 63 -2.67 2.58 -42.00
C LEU A 63 -2.42 1.16 -41.45
N GLY A 64 -2.76 0.14 -42.24
CA GLY A 64 -2.47 -1.26 -41.92
C GLY A 64 -0.98 -1.53 -41.71
N ASP A 65 -0.11 -0.92 -42.52
CA ASP A 65 1.34 -1.11 -42.43
C ASP A 65 1.91 -0.41 -41.19
N VAL A 66 1.42 0.80 -40.87
CA VAL A 66 1.79 1.52 -39.65
C VAL A 66 1.38 0.73 -38.42
N VAL A 67 0.15 0.24 -38.37
CA VAL A 67 -0.35 -0.58 -37.27
C VAL A 67 0.43 -1.90 -37.17
N GLY A 68 0.77 -2.52 -38.30
CA GLY A 68 1.62 -3.71 -38.35
C GLY A 68 2.99 -3.45 -37.73
N ASN A 69 3.66 -2.37 -38.16
CA ASN A 69 4.98 -1.96 -37.68
C ASN A 69 4.97 -1.61 -36.18
N ILE A 70 3.93 -0.93 -35.70
CA ILE A 70 3.77 -0.63 -34.26
C ILE A 70 3.61 -1.93 -33.47
N LYS A 71 2.77 -2.87 -33.95
CA LYS A 71 2.55 -4.15 -33.29
C LYS A 71 3.79 -5.05 -33.28
N SER A 72 4.60 -4.99 -34.32
CA SER A 72 5.87 -5.73 -34.40
C SER A 72 7.06 -4.97 -33.82
N SER A 73 6.85 -3.73 -33.34
CA SER A 73 7.92 -2.90 -32.82
C SER A 73 8.42 -3.45 -31.50
N ALA A 74 9.71 -3.76 -31.45
CA ALA A 74 10.40 -4.14 -30.22
C ALA A 74 10.24 -3.08 -29.11
N PHE A 75 10.03 -1.81 -29.47
CA PHE A 75 9.76 -0.74 -28.52
C PHE A 75 8.44 -0.95 -27.77
N VAL A 76 7.35 -1.28 -28.48
CA VAL A 76 6.05 -1.49 -27.85
C VAL A 76 6.09 -2.72 -26.95
N SER A 77 6.68 -3.82 -27.42
CA SER A 77 6.88 -5.03 -26.60
C SER A 77 7.76 -4.76 -25.37
N LYS A 78 8.78 -3.91 -25.49
CA LYS A 78 9.60 -3.49 -24.36
C LYS A 78 8.78 -2.68 -23.35
N VAL A 79 8.01 -1.69 -23.80
CA VAL A 79 7.14 -0.89 -22.90
C VAL A 79 6.14 -1.77 -22.19
N GLU A 80 5.52 -2.73 -22.89
CA GLU A 80 4.61 -3.70 -22.28
C GLU A 80 5.32 -4.53 -21.19
N THR A 81 6.51 -5.04 -21.49
CA THR A 81 7.33 -5.79 -20.53
C THR A 81 7.72 -4.94 -19.31
N ASP A 82 8.15 -3.69 -19.54
CA ASP A 82 8.53 -2.76 -18.48
C ASP A 82 7.32 -2.43 -17.58
N LEU A 83 6.12 -2.28 -18.15
CA LEU A 83 4.88 -2.06 -17.39
C LEU A 83 4.50 -3.28 -16.55
N VAL A 84 4.61 -4.49 -17.11
CA VAL A 84 4.36 -5.74 -16.36
C VAL A 84 5.34 -5.87 -15.19
N ASN A 85 6.63 -5.64 -15.44
CA ASN A 85 7.67 -5.68 -14.39
C ASN A 85 7.41 -4.63 -13.32
N LEU A 86 7.00 -3.42 -13.70
CA LEU A 86 6.65 -2.36 -12.75
C LEU A 86 5.46 -2.77 -11.88
N LEU A 87 4.41 -3.36 -12.48
CA LEU A 87 3.24 -3.85 -11.76
C LEU A 87 3.60 -4.96 -10.76
N GLU A 88 4.48 -5.89 -11.13
CA GLU A 88 4.97 -6.93 -10.23
C GLU A 88 5.79 -6.35 -9.08
N ASN A 89 6.69 -5.42 -9.36
CA ASN A 89 7.46 -4.73 -8.33
C ASN A 89 6.56 -3.98 -7.35
N LEU A 90 5.53 -3.29 -7.85
CA LEU A 90 4.56 -2.61 -7.00
C LEU A 90 3.77 -3.58 -6.10
N LYS A 91 3.40 -4.76 -6.61
CA LYS A 91 2.76 -5.82 -5.80
C LYS A 91 3.69 -6.29 -4.68
N THR A 92 4.96 -6.54 -4.99
CA THR A 92 5.97 -6.95 -4.01
C THR A 92 6.19 -5.89 -2.93
N ILE A 93 6.33 -4.62 -3.34
CA ILE A 93 6.46 -3.49 -2.42
C ILE A 93 5.24 -3.39 -1.50
N LYS A 94 4.04 -3.55 -2.05
CA LYS A 94 2.80 -3.54 -1.26
C LYS A 94 2.77 -4.67 -0.21
N LEU A 95 3.18 -5.88 -0.58
CA LEU A 95 3.28 -7.01 0.35
C LEU A 95 4.28 -6.72 1.47
N PHE A 96 5.48 -6.25 1.12
CA PHE A 96 6.51 -5.90 2.09
C PHE A 96 6.03 -4.83 3.10
N PHE A 97 5.35 -3.79 2.63
CA PHE A 97 4.78 -2.79 3.54
C PHE A 97 3.71 -3.36 4.46
N SER A 98 2.85 -4.25 3.95
CA SER A 98 1.84 -4.91 4.77
C SER A 98 2.45 -5.78 5.87
N GLU A 99 3.50 -6.53 5.54
CA GLU A 99 4.23 -7.37 6.51
C GLU A 99 4.95 -6.52 7.57
N ASN A 100 5.61 -5.44 7.15
CA ASN A 100 6.29 -4.54 8.07
C ASN A 100 5.33 -3.82 9.02
N LEU A 101 4.17 -3.38 8.53
CA LEU A 101 3.16 -2.76 9.40
C LEU A 101 2.68 -3.74 10.47
N SER A 102 2.40 -4.99 10.09
CA SER A 102 2.02 -6.05 11.03
C SER A 102 3.12 -6.32 12.07
N ALA A 103 4.38 -6.39 11.62
CA ALA A 103 5.52 -6.57 12.51
C ALA A 103 5.70 -5.40 13.50
N LEU A 104 5.56 -4.16 13.03
CA LEU A 104 5.62 -2.96 13.88
C LEU A 104 4.50 -2.92 14.91
N GLU A 105 3.28 -3.33 14.54
CA GLU A 105 2.15 -3.37 15.45
C GLU A 105 2.33 -4.43 16.54
N LYS A 106 2.91 -5.58 16.19
CA LYS A 106 3.32 -6.60 17.16
C LYS A 106 4.37 -6.07 18.12
N GLN A 107 5.44 -5.44 17.61
CA GLN A 107 6.50 -4.86 18.44
C GLN A 107 5.97 -3.78 19.39
N LYS A 108 5.06 -2.92 18.92
CA LYS A 108 4.37 -1.92 19.74
C LYS A 108 3.61 -2.59 20.89
N THR A 109 2.83 -3.63 20.59
CA THR A 109 2.03 -4.35 21.59
C THR A 109 2.92 -5.04 22.63
N GLU A 110 4.01 -5.66 22.20
CA GLU A 110 5.01 -6.28 23.08
C GLU A 110 5.69 -5.23 23.99
N ALA A 111 6.07 -4.08 23.44
CA ALA A 111 6.68 -2.99 24.21
C ALA A 111 5.72 -2.46 25.27
N ILE A 112 4.45 -2.21 24.91
CA ILE A 112 3.40 -1.79 25.87
C ILE A 112 3.24 -2.82 26.98
N THR A 113 3.17 -4.11 26.61
CA THR A 113 3.04 -5.21 27.57
C THR A 113 4.23 -5.25 28.53
N ARG A 114 5.46 -5.12 28.02
CA ARG A 114 6.68 -5.08 28.84
C ARG A 114 6.66 -3.92 29.83
N VAL A 115 6.27 -2.72 29.39
CA VAL A 115 6.16 -1.55 30.26
C VAL A 115 5.14 -1.80 31.38
N HIS A 116 3.98 -2.35 31.07
CA HIS A 116 2.98 -2.69 32.08
C HIS A 116 3.46 -3.75 33.07
N THR A 117 4.12 -4.80 32.59
CA THR A 117 4.69 -5.85 33.46
C THR A 117 5.76 -5.29 34.38
N MET A 118 6.67 -4.45 33.88
CA MET A 118 7.68 -3.79 34.70
C MET A 118 7.05 -2.90 35.76
N ARG A 119 6.05 -2.08 35.39
CA ARG A 119 5.32 -1.24 36.35
C ARG A 119 4.64 -2.07 37.45
N ARG A 120 3.98 -3.17 37.09
CA ARG A 120 3.34 -4.06 38.08
C ARG A 120 4.37 -4.68 39.03
N SER A 121 5.52 -5.11 38.51
CA SER A 121 6.60 -5.66 39.33
C SER A 121 7.18 -4.64 40.30
N ILE A 122 7.43 -3.40 39.84
CA ILE A 122 7.89 -2.31 40.70
C ILE A 122 6.90 -2.06 41.83
N ASN A 123 5.61 -1.90 41.50
CA ASN A 123 4.57 -1.68 42.50
C ASN A 123 4.52 -2.82 43.52
N TYR A 124 4.56 -4.08 43.07
CA TYR A 124 4.56 -5.24 43.97
C TYR A 124 5.74 -5.20 44.97
N HIS A 125 6.93 -4.82 44.51
CA HIS A 125 8.09 -4.71 45.40
C HIS A 125 7.99 -3.53 46.37
N LEU A 126 7.41 -2.41 45.94
CA LEU A 126 7.14 -1.27 46.81
C LEU A 126 6.12 -1.62 47.89
N ASP A 127 5.01 -2.26 47.52
CA ASP A 127 3.97 -2.71 48.46
C ASP A 127 4.56 -3.67 49.51
N LYS A 128 5.43 -4.59 49.07
CA LYS A 128 6.10 -5.53 49.98
C LYS A 128 7.09 -4.86 50.92
N LEU A 129 7.81 -3.85 50.44
CA LEU A 129 8.73 -3.08 51.27
C LEU A 129 7.97 -2.25 52.31
N GLU A 130 6.87 -1.61 51.90
CA GLU A 130 5.99 -0.85 52.80
C GLU A 130 5.41 -1.75 53.89
N GLU A 131 4.86 -2.91 53.54
CA GLU A 131 4.34 -3.90 54.49
C GLU A 131 5.41 -4.34 55.50
N SER A 132 6.63 -4.61 55.04
CA SER A 132 7.75 -4.98 55.92
C SER A 132 8.09 -3.87 56.90
N LEU A 133 8.23 -2.63 56.41
CA LEU A 133 8.58 -1.48 57.25
C LEU A 133 7.50 -1.18 58.29
N LEU A 134 6.21 -1.28 57.92
CA LEU A 134 5.10 -1.09 58.86
C LEU A 134 5.08 -2.17 59.95
N ASN A 135 5.39 -3.41 59.59
CA ASN A 135 5.50 -4.50 60.56
C ASN A 135 6.69 -4.30 61.51
N ASP A 136 7.84 -3.87 61.01
CA ASP A 136 9.03 -3.58 61.82
C ASP A 136 8.75 -2.44 62.81
N ILE A 137 8.16 -1.33 62.35
CA ILE A 137 7.76 -0.21 63.21
C ILE A 137 6.79 -0.67 64.30
N SER A 138 5.78 -1.48 63.93
CA SER A 138 4.80 -1.99 64.89
C SER A 138 5.44 -2.89 65.94
N SER A 139 6.36 -3.76 65.52
CA SER A 139 7.10 -4.65 66.42
C SER A 139 7.96 -3.86 67.41
N GLU A 140 8.73 -2.88 66.93
CA GLU A 140 9.56 -2.03 67.78
C GLU A 140 8.72 -1.20 68.75
N PHE A 141 7.58 -0.69 68.29
CA PHE A 141 6.65 0.03 69.15
C PHE A 141 6.07 -0.86 70.26
N SER A 142 5.69 -2.10 69.95
CA SER A 142 5.24 -3.06 70.96
C SER A 142 6.32 -3.38 71.99
N LYS A 143 7.58 -3.58 71.57
CA LYS A 143 8.72 -3.80 72.49
C LYS A 143 8.95 -2.60 73.41
N LEU A 144 8.87 -1.39 72.86
CA LEU A 144 8.96 -0.14 73.63
C LEU A 144 7.83 -0.04 74.67
N GLN A 145 6.59 -0.33 74.28
CA GLN A 145 5.45 -0.33 75.20
C GLN A 145 5.62 -1.34 76.34
N GLU A 146 6.09 -2.56 76.03
CA GLU A 146 6.37 -3.58 77.03
C GLU A 146 7.47 -3.14 78.02
N THR A 147 8.56 -2.56 77.49
CA THR A 147 9.67 -2.04 78.30
C THR A 147 9.21 -0.93 79.24
N ILE A 148 8.43 0.03 78.73
CA ILE A 148 7.84 1.11 79.54
C ILE A 148 6.90 0.53 80.61
N GLY A 149 6.10 -0.47 80.26
CA GLY A 149 5.19 -1.14 81.20
C GLY A 149 5.92 -1.89 82.32
N ASN A 150 7.05 -2.53 82.01
CA ASN A 150 7.91 -3.19 82.99
C ASN A 150 8.56 -2.16 83.94
N LEU A 151 9.12 -1.08 83.40
CA LEU A 151 9.75 -0.02 84.20
C LEU A 151 8.76 0.66 85.16
N LYS A 152 7.52 0.92 84.70
CA LYS A 152 6.47 1.47 85.58
C LYS A 152 6.19 0.56 86.77
N ARG A 153 6.03 -0.75 86.54
CA ARG A 153 5.83 -1.74 87.61
C ARG A 153 7.00 -1.79 88.59
N GLU A 154 8.24 -1.67 88.11
CA GLU A 154 9.42 -1.63 88.98
C GLU A 154 9.47 -0.39 89.87
N ILE A 155 9.04 0.77 89.36
CA ILE A 155 8.94 2.02 90.14
C ILE A 155 7.84 1.88 91.20
N ASP A 156 6.67 1.37 90.82
CA ASP A 156 5.53 1.21 91.72
C ASP A 156 5.80 0.21 92.85
N ASN A 157 6.63 -0.81 92.62
CA ASN A 157 7.02 -1.80 93.63
C ASN A 157 8.12 -1.32 94.59
N LYS A 158 8.76 -0.17 94.33
CA LYS A 158 9.84 0.40 95.17
C LYS A 158 9.37 1.53 96.08
N ASN A 159 8.14 2.01 95.92
CA ASN A 159 7.49 3.01 96.78
C ASN A 159 6.48 2.34 97.71
#